data_AF-A0A8J7Q640-F1
#
_entry.id   AF-A0A8J7Q640-F1
#
_cell.length_a   1.000
_cell.length_b   1.000
_cell.length_c   1.000
_cell.angle_alpha   90.00
_cell.angle_beta   90.00
_cell.angle_gamma   90.00
#
_symmetry.space_group_name_H-M   'P 1'
#
loop_
_entity.id
_entity.type
_entity.pdbx_description
1 polymer ?
#
loop_
_entity_poly.entity_id
_entity_poly.type
_entity_poly.pdbx_seq_one_letter_code
_entity_poly.pdbx_strand_id
1 'polypeptide(L)'
;MKRVYIFVEGPTDAEFLRRILPPEVLTDAEIITAGGSSGVASLARSVLVRRKTPIAVVMDADSTDPSVVQEQQESVEDLIQAADASIPVKVVTAVPEIDAWLLAAPEAIERALGEPVPDEFAPLAKRDPRGVLTQLAERNEKKWDLKRAISLLETHDIDRIRALPEVNELSTFLKKVQEGHGARSNGHVKSLT
;
A
#
# COMPACT_ATOMS: atom_id res chain seq x y z
N MET A 1 -17.14 -10.88 8.59
CA MET A 1 -16.04 -10.28 9.38
C MET A 1 -14.83 -10.16 8.47
N LYS A 2 -14.06 -9.08 8.53
CA LYS A 2 -12.91 -8.88 7.65
C LYS A 2 -11.77 -9.85 8.01
N ARG A 3 -11.05 -10.35 7.00
CA ARG A 3 -9.99 -11.37 7.17
C ARG A 3 -8.60 -10.76 7.32
N VAL A 4 -8.43 -9.50 6.94
CA VAL A 4 -7.17 -8.77 7.06
C VAL A 4 -7.46 -7.27 7.17
N TYR A 5 -6.65 -6.57 7.97
CA TYR A 5 -6.64 -5.12 8.04
C TYR A 5 -5.37 -4.59 7.39
N ILE A 6 -5.49 -3.56 6.56
CA ILE A 6 -4.39 -2.89 5.89
C ILE A 6 -4.27 -1.49 6.47
N PHE A 7 -3.15 -1.16 7.10
CA PHE A 7 -2.91 0.17 7.65
C PHE A 7 -2.11 1.01 6.68
N VAL A 8 -2.50 2.26 6.55
CA VAL A 8 -1.81 3.29 5.77
C VAL A 8 -1.74 4.59 6.56
N GLU A 9 -0.85 5.49 6.17
CA GLU A 9 -0.67 6.76 6.88
C GLU A 9 -1.86 7.69 6.70
N GLY A 10 -2.25 7.92 5.44
CA GLY A 10 -3.21 8.95 5.06
C GLY A 10 -4.42 8.44 4.25
N PRO A 11 -5.44 9.31 4.10
CA PRO A 11 -6.62 8.98 3.30
C PRO A 11 -6.32 8.84 1.80
N THR A 12 -5.33 9.57 1.29
CA THR A 12 -4.93 9.48 -0.12
C THR A 12 -4.30 8.13 -0.44
N ASP A 13 -3.41 7.64 0.42
CA ASP A 13 -2.82 6.30 0.29
C ASP A 13 -3.92 5.23 0.32
N ALA A 14 -4.91 5.39 1.19
CA ALA A 14 -6.03 4.48 1.25
C ALA A 14 -6.84 4.49 -0.06
N GLU A 15 -7.08 5.65 -0.65
CA GLU A 15 -7.77 5.79 -1.94
C GLU A 15 -6.96 5.14 -3.06
N PHE A 16 -5.65 5.40 -3.09
CA PHE A 16 -4.73 4.82 -4.06
C PHE A 16 -4.68 3.29 -3.96
N LEU A 17 -4.51 2.73 -2.76
CA LEU A 17 -4.53 1.28 -2.54
C LEU A 17 -5.86 0.64 -2.96
N ARG A 18 -7.00 1.29 -2.70
CA ARG A 18 -8.31 0.79 -3.19
C ARG A 18 -8.38 0.76 -4.71
N ARG A 19 -7.69 1.67 -5.39
CA ARG A 19 -7.67 1.73 -6.85
C ARG A 19 -6.77 0.66 -7.46
N ILE A 20 -5.59 0.43 -6.86
CA ILE A 20 -4.57 -0.45 -7.43
C ILE A 20 -4.67 -1.88 -6.94
N LEU A 21 -5.20 -2.17 -5.75
CA LEU A 21 -5.28 -3.55 -5.28
C LEU A 21 -6.35 -4.35 -6.06
N PRO A 22 -6.13 -5.65 -6.30
CA PRO A 22 -7.14 -6.49 -6.96
C PRO A 22 -8.49 -6.50 -6.19
N PRO A 23 -9.65 -6.41 -6.88
CA PRO A 23 -10.95 -6.41 -6.21
C PRO A 23 -11.18 -7.64 -5.31
N GLU A 24 -10.65 -8.80 -5.69
CA GLU A 24 -10.73 -10.03 -4.92
C GLU A 24 -10.03 -9.91 -3.56
N VAL A 25 -8.89 -9.20 -3.47
CA VAL A 25 -8.22 -9.01 -2.18
C VAL A 25 -8.91 -7.95 -1.33
N LEU A 26 -9.60 -6.98 -1.93
CA LEU A 26 -10.32 -5.92 -1.20
C LEU A 26 -11.62 -6.39 -0.55
N THR A 27 -12.26 -7.42 -1.11
CA THR A 27 -13.55 -7.94 -0.62
C THR A 27 -13.46 -8.33 0.87
N ASP A 28 -12.39 -9.03 1.23
CA ASP A 28 -12.14 -9.53 2.59
C ASP A 28 -11.12 -8.68 3.38
N ALA A 29 -10.65 -7.56 2.83
CA ALA A 29 -9.76 -6.61 3.49
C ALA A 29 -10.48 -5.33 3.95
N GLU A 30 -9.95 -4.68 4.98
CA GLU A 30 -10.35 -3.34 5.40
C GLU A 30 -9.13 -2.43 5.50
N ILE A 31 -9.16 -1.30 4.81
CA ILE A 31 -8.08 -0.31 4.83
C ILE A 31 -8.39 0.74 5.90
N ILE A 32 -7.44 0.90 6.83
CA ILE A 32 -7.52 1.81 7.98
C ILE A 32 -6.44 2.88 7.86
N THR A 33 -6.83 4.15 7.97
CA THR A 33 -5.90 5.28 8.02
C THR A 33 -5.43 5.51 9.46
N ALA A 34 -4.12 5.61 9.68
CA ALA A 34 -3.54 5.78 11.01
C ALA A 34 -3.32 7.23 11.43
N GLY A 35 -3.41 8.19 10.50
CA GLY A 35 -3.19 9.61 10.79
C GLY A 35 -1.70 9.99 10.86
N GLY A 36 -0.85 9.31 10.08
CA GLY A 36 0.59 9.56 9.96
C GLY A 36 1.48 8.38 10.39
N SER A 37 2.73 8.40 9.95
CA SER A 37 3.75 7.34 10.14
C SER A 37 3.92 6.86 11.59
N SER A 38 4.03 7.78 12.55
CA SER A 38 4.19 7.43 13.98
C SER A 38 2.97 6.72 14.60
N GLY A 39 1.79 6.87 13.98
CA GLY A 39 0.54 6.25 14.44
C GLY A 39 0.32 4.83 13.92
N VAL A 40 0.89 4.49 12.75
CA VAL A 40 0.60 3.24 12.03
C VAL A 40 0.92 2.01 12.87
N ALA A 41 2.14 1.88 13.39
CA ALA A 41 2.57 0.72 14.14
C ALA A 41 1.75 0.53 15.44
N SER A 42 1.54 1.62 16.17
CA SER A 42 0.78 1.61 17.43
C SER A 42 -0.68 1.21 17.24
N LEU A 43 -1.32 1.73 16.18
CA LEU A 43 -2.70 1.40 15.86
C LEU A 43 -2.82 -0.05 15.35
N ALA A 44 -1.95 -0.46 14.44
CA ALA A 44 -1.88 -1.83 13.93
C ALA A 44 -1.75 -2.83 15.09
N ARG A 45 -0.79 -2.60 15.99
CA ARG A 45 -0.60 -3.43 17.19
C ARG A 45 -1.84 -3.52 18.06
N SER A 46 -2.52 -2.39 18.29
CA SER A 46 -3.76 -2.34 19.07
C SER A 46 -4.89 -3.13 18.42
N VAL A 47 -5.01 -3.06 17.10
CA VAL A 47 -5.99 -3.83 16.33
C VAL A 47 -5.64 -5.32 16.32
N LEU A 48 -4.36 -5.69 16.21
CA LEU A 48 -3.91 -7.08 16.25
C LEU A 48 -4.40 -7.78 17.52
N VAL A 49 -4.16 -7.15 18.67
CA VAL A 49 -4.55 -7.68 19.99
C VAL A 49 -6.07 -7.83 20.11
N ARG A 50 -6.83 -6.84 19.64
CA ARG A 50 -8.30 -6.81 19.81
C ARG A 50 -9.05 -7.67 18.82
N ARG A 51 -8.61 -7.70 17.56
CA ARG A 51 -9.31 -8.38 16.46
C ARG A 51 -8.79 -9.77 16.19
N LYS A 52 -7.57 -10.09 16.63
CA LYS A 52 -6.91 -11.37 16.40
C LYS A 52 -6.93 -11.79 14.92
N THR A 53 -6.72 -10.82 14.04
CA THR A 53 -6.85 -10.94 12.58
C THR A 53 -5.54 -10.50 11.94
N PRO A 54 -5.08 -11.13 10.84
CA PRO A 54 -3.90 -10.71 10.09
C PRO A 54 -3.84 -9.21 9.78
N ILE A 55 -2.63 -8.67 9.73
CA ILE A 55 -2.37 -7.26 9.46
C ILE A 55 -1.36 -7.08 8.34
N ALA A 56 -1.66 -6.18 7.42
CA ALA A 56 -0.68 -5.56 6.54
C ALA A 56 -0.49 -4.09 6.92
N VAL A 57 0.71 -3.57 6.74
CA VAL A 57 1.05 -2.15 6.87
C VAL A 57 1.70 -1.70 5.58
N VAL A 58 1.28 -0.55 5.06
CA VAL A 58 1.98 0.19 4.00
C VAL A 58 2.39 1.54 4.56
N MET A 59 3.67 1.87 4.44
CA MET A 59 4.25 3.11 4.94
C MET A 59 5.34 3.61 4.00
N ASP A 60 5.62 4.91 4.05
CA ASP A 60 6.73 5.50 3.31
C ASP A 60 8.06 5.10 3.97
N ALA A 61 9.09 4.89 3.17
CA ALA A 61 10.42 4.56 3.65
C ALA A 61 11.21 5.80 4.07
N ASP A 62 10.85 6.98 3.55
CA ASP A 62 11.57 8.26 3.70
C ASP A 62 13.07 8.17 3.38
N SER A 63 13.47 7.13 2.62
CA SER A 63 14.85 6.77 2.32
C SER A 63 14.91 5.95 1.05
N THR A 64 16.01 6.08 0.31
CA THR A 64 16.35 5.20 -0.82
C THR A 64 17.50 4.25 -0.49
N ASP A 65 18.03 4.30 0.74
CA ASP A 65 19.10 3.41 1.19
C ASP A 65 18.51 2.05 1.58
N PRO A 66 18.82 0.95 0.87
CA PRO A 66 18.23 -0.36 1.12
C PRO A 66 18.41 -0.85 2.56
N SER A 67 19.52 -0.52 3.21
CA SER A 67 19.78 -0.95 4.60
C SER A 67 18.86 -0.26 5.59
N VAL A 68 18.62 1.04 5.40
CA VAL A 68 17.69 1.84 6.21
C VAL A 68 16.25 1.39 5.98
N VAL A 69 15.87 1.16 4.72
CA VAL A 69 14.52 0.69 4.37
C VAL A 69 14.24 -0.68 5.02
N GLN A 70 15.19 -1.61 4.90
CA GLN A 70 15.05 -2.94 5.47
C GLN A 70 14.98 -2.90 7.01
N GLU A 71 15.87 -2.16 7.65
CA GLU A 71 15.88 -2.01 9.12
C GLU A 71 14.55 -1.43 9.63
N GLN A 72 14.01 -0.41 8.94
CA GLN A 72 12.73 0.20 9.29
C GLN A 72 11.57 -0.80 9.13
N GLN A 73 11.53 -1.52 8.01
CA GLN A 73 10.51 -2.53 7.73
C GLN A 73 10.51 -3.62 8.81
N GLU A 74 11.68 -4.20 9.10
CA GLU A 74 11.86 -5.25 10.11
C GLU A 74 11.49 -4.73 11.51
N SER A 75 11.94 -3.53 11.89
CA SER A 75 11.66 -2.93 13.19
C SER A 75 10.17 -2.74 13.44
N VAL A 76 9.43 -2.27 12.43
CA VAL A 76 7.97 -2.08 12.53
C VAL A 76 7.25 -3.43 12.55
N GLU A 77 7.67 -4.38 11.73
CA GLU A 77 7.06 -5.72 11.68
C GLU A 77 7.22 -6.43 13.02
N ASP A 78 8.43 -6.44 13.59
CA ASP A 78 8.74 -7.02 14.89
C ASP A 78 7.94 -6.36 16.03
N LEU A 79 7.82 -5.03 16.02
CA LEU A 79 7.07 -4.29 17.03
C LEU A 79 5.58 -4.69 17.07
N ILE A 80 4.98 -4.84 15.89
CA ILE A 80 3.58 -5.25 15.75
C ILE A 80 3.44 -6.73 16.13
N GLN A 81 4.31 -7.58 15.57
CA GLN A 81 4.30 -9.03 15.77
C GLN A 81 4.51 -9.43 17.23
N ALA A 82 5.28 -8.66 18.01
CA ALA A 82 5.50 -8.87 19.43
C ALA A 82 4.21 -8.83 20.28
N ALA A 83 3.12 -8.26 19.77
CA ALA A 83 1.83 -8.28 20.46
C ALA A 83 1.10 -9.62 20.36
N ASP A 84 1.32 -10.39 19.28
CA ASP A 84 0.83 -11.76 19.13
C ASP A 84 1.60 -12.46 18.00
N ALA A 85 2.59 -13.27 18.35
CA ALA A 85 3.45 -13.99 17.40
C ALA A 85 2.71 -15.03 16.55
N SER A 86 1.47 -15.40 16.90
CA SER A 86 0.70 -16.43 16.19
C SER A 86 -0.09 -15.89 14.98
N ILE A 87 -0.17 -14.56 14.85
CA ILE A 87 -1.00 -13.91 13.83
C ILE A 87 -0.08 -13.31 12.75
N PRO A 88 -0.30 -13.60 11.47
CA PRO A 88 0.52 -13.03 10.40
C PRO A 88 0.49 -11.49 10.37
N VAL A 89 1.67 -10.90 10.36
CA VAL A 89 1.92 -9.48 10.10
C VAL A 89 2.78 -9.36 8.85
N LYS A 90 2.60 -8.28 8.09
CA LYS A 90 3.46 -7.91 6.98
C LYS A 90 3.57 -6.40 6.90
N VAL A 91 4.80 -5.88 6.90
CA VAL A 91 5.08 -4.47 6.58
C VAL A 91 5.63 -4.40 5.17
N VAL A 92 5.09 -3.49 4.36
CA VAL A 92 5.56 -3.14 3.02
C VAL A 92 5.91 -1.66 3.03
N THR A 93 7.14 -1.34 2.66
CA THR A 93 7.63 0.03 2.57
C THR A 93 7.57 0.50 1.11
N ALA A 94 7.01 1.68 0.88
CA ALA A 94 7.12 2.34 -0.41
C ALA A 94 8.42 3.13 -0.46
N VAL A 95 9.24 2.94 -1.51
CA VAL A 95 10.59 3.51 -1.58
C VAL A 95 10.70 4.60 -2.65
N PRO A 96 11.06 5.84 -2.29
CA PRO A 96 11.15 6.37 -0.92
C PRO A 96 9.77 6.59 -0.27
N GLU A 97 8.71 6.70 -1.07
CA GLU A 97 7.34 6.98 -0.62
C GLU A 97 6.33 6.48 -1.67
N ILE A 98 5.06 6.38 -1.29
CA ILE A 98 4.00 5.79 -2.12
C ILE A 98 3.76 6.54 -3.43
N ASP A 99 4.08 7.83 -3.47
CA ASP A 99 4.03 8.68 -4.67
C ASP A 99 4.91 8.10 -5.80
N ALA A 100 5.99 7.39 -5.45
CA ALA A 100 6.85 6.68 -6.42
C ALA A 100 6.07 5.63 -7.21
N TRP A 101 5.11 4.96 -6.57
CA TRP A 101 4.29 3.95 -7.24
C TRP A 101 3.36 4.60 -8.26
N LEU A 102 2.78 5.76 -7.97
CA LEU A 102 1.97 6.49 -8.96
C LEU A 102 2.82 6.95 -10.14
N LEU A 103 4.04 7.45 -9.88
CA LEU A 103 4.99 7.87 -10.92
C LEU A 103 5.51 6.71 -11.78
N ALA A 104 5.31 5.45 -11.37
CA ALA A 104 5.53 4.30 -12.24
C ALA A 104 4.52 4.22 -13.40
N ALA A 105 3.40 4.96 -13.33
CA ALA A 105 2.40 5.12 -14.38
C ALA A 105 2.29 6.60 -14.82
N PRO A 106 3.31 7.13 -15.52
CA PRO A 106 3.32 8.54 -15.93
C PRO A 106 2.10 8.90 -16.79
N GLU A 107 1.59 7.98 -17.60
CA GLU A 107 0.46 8.22 -18.51
C GLU A 107 -0.81 8.66 -17.75
N ALA A 108 -1.04 8.17 -16.53
CA ALA A 108 -2.15 8.62 -15.68
C ALA A 108 -1.98 10.06 -15.19
N ILE A 109 -0.74 10.46 -14.90
CA ILE A 109 -0.38 11.82 -14.52
C ILE A 109 -0.55 12.74 -15.73
N GLU A 110 -0.10 12.32 -16.91
CA GLU A 110 -0.25 13.07 -18.16
C GLU A 110 -1.73 13.31 -18.52
N ARG A 111 -2.58 12.30 -18.35
CA ARG A 111 -4.04 12.46 -18.54
C ARG A 111 -4.64 13.45 -17.55
N ALA A 112 -4.13 13.50 -16.32
CA ALA A 112 -4.59 14.46 -15.31
C ALA A 112 -4.10 15.89 -15.62
N LEU A 113 -2.86 16.03 -16.10
CA LEU A 113 -2.24 17.30 -16.47
C LEU A 113 -2.79 17.87 -17.79
N GLY A 114 -3.10 16.99 -18.75
CA GLY A 114 -3.39 17.36 -20.14
C GLY A 114 -2.12 17.61 -20.98
N GLU A 115 -0.93 17.32 -20.44
CA GLU A 115 0.36 17.46 -21.11
C GLU A 115 1.32 16.33 -20.68
N PRO A 116 2.35 16.00 -21.50
CA PRO A 116 3.36 15.01 -21.15
C PRO A 116 4.15 15.38 -19.89
N VAL A 117 4.57 14.38 -19.11
CA VAL A 117 5.48 14.62 -17.98
C VAL A 117 6.88 14.83 -18.54
N PRO A 118 7.55 15.97 -18.27
CA PRO A 118 8.88 16.23 -18.79
C PRO A 118 9.93 15.18 -18.36
N ASP A 119 10.74 14.70 -19.32
CA ASP A 119 11.78 13.67 -19.08
C ASP A 119 12.78 14.05 -17.98
N GLU A 120 13.00 15.35 -17.77
CA GLU A 120 13.87 15.90 -16.73
C GLU A 120 13.41 15.55 -15.30
N PHE A 121 12.13 15.18 -15.12
CA PHE A 121 11.63 14.71 -13.83
C PHE A 121 11.97 13.26 -13.54
N ALA A 122 12.36 12.44 -14.52
CA ALA A 122 12.59 11.02 -14.29
C ALA A 122 13.73 10.72 -13.27
N PRO A 123 14.86 11.43 -13.26
CA PRO A 123 15.87 11.28 -12.20
C PRO A 123 15.38 11.77 -10.84
N LEU A 124 14.58 12.85 -10.81
CA LEU A 124 14.06 13.44 -9.58
C LEU A 124 12.98 12.55 -8.94
N ALA A 125 12.12 11.95 -9.76
CA ALA A 125 11.05 11.05 -9.31
C ALA A 125 11.56 9.83 -8.53
N LYS A 126 12.80 9.40 -8.79
CA LYS A 126 13.45 8.31 -8.05
C LYS A 126 13.91 8.72 -6.64
N ARG A 127 14.07 10.01 -6.37
CA ARG A 127 14.64 10.54 -5.12
C ARG A 127 13.66 11.34 -4.30
N ASP A 128 12.77 12.08 -4.96
CA ASP A 128 11.79 12.98 -4.37
C ASP A 128 10.49 12.97 -5.21
N PRO A 129 9.76 11.84 -5.24
CA PRO A 129 8.56 11.70 -6.05
C PRO A 129 7.45 12.68 -5.66
N ARG A 130 7.24 12.95 -4.37
CA ARG A 130 6.29 13.97 -3.88
C ARG A 130 6.70 15.38 -4.29
N GLY A 131 8.00 15.68 -4.28
CA GLY A 131 8.53 16.93 -4.83
C GLY A 131 8.25 17.07 -6.33
N VAL A 132 8.37 15.99 -7.11
CA VAL A 132 7.98 15.97 -8.53
C VAL A 132 6.50 16.28 -8.70
N LEU A 133 5.62 15.59 -7.97
CA LEU A 133 4.19 15.82 -8.03
C LEU A 133 3.83 17.27 -7.63
N THR A 134 4.53 17.83 -6.64
CA THR A 134 4.37 19.23 -6.23
C THR A 134 4.78 20.20 -7.34
N GLN A 135 5.92 19.97 -8.01
CA GLN A 135 6.39 20.81 -9.11
C GLN A 135 5.46 20.73 -10.34
N LEU A 136 4.94 19.54 -10.65
CA LEU A 136 3.90 19.37 -11.67
C LEU A 136 2.63 20.16 -11.29
N ALA A 137 2.33 20.26 -9.98
CA ALA A 137 1.24 21.10 -9.48
C ALA A 137 1.41 22.56 -9.75
N GLU A 138 2.59 23.07 -9.41
CA GLU A 138 2.91 24.47 -9.57
C GLU A 138 2.91 24.88 -11.04
N ARG A 139 3.48 24.02 -11.90
CA ARG A 139 3.51 24.22 -13.35
C ARG A 139 2.13 24.28 -13.99
N ASN A 140 1.18 23.46 -13.54
CA ASN A 140 -0.17 23.42 -14.08
C ASN A 140 -1.14 24.36 -13.33
N GLU A 141 -0.65 25.44 -12.70
CA GLU A 141 -1.48 26.38 -11.94
C GLU A 141 -2.40 25.71 -10.89
N LYS A 142 -1.97 24.58 -10.33
CA LYS A 142 -2.74 23.72 -9.40
C LYS A 142 -4.05 23.16 -9.97
N LYS A 143 -4.16 23.03 -11.29
CA LYS A 143 -5.31 22.39 -11.96
C LYS A 143 -5.26 20.87 -11.99
N TRP A 144 -4.11 20.27 -11.64
CA TRP A 144 -4.03 18.85 -11.33
C TRP A 144 -4.20 18.61 -9.83
N ASP A 145 -4.73 17.44 -9.49
CA ASP A 145 -4.87 16.95 -8.13
C ASP A 145 -4.52 15.46 -8.15
N LEU A 146 -3.86 14.99 -7.10
CA LEU A 146 -3.45 13.61 -6.92
C LEU A 146 -4.64 12.65 -7.01
N LYS A 147 -5.79 13.03 -6.44
CA LYS A 147 -7.02 12.21 -6.53
C LYS A 147 -7.52 12.08 -7.96
N ARG A 148 -7.41 13.15 -8.75
CA ARG A 148 -7.76 13.10 -10.18
C ARG A 148 -6.86 12.12 -10.92
N ALA A 149 -5.55 12.16 -10.71
CA ALA A 149 -4.62 11.20 -11.31
C ALA A 149 -4.97 9.75 -10.92
N ILE A 150 -5.25 9.49 -9.63
CA ILE A 150 -5.69 8.17 -9.15
C ILE A 150 -6.97 7.72 -9.85
N SER A 151 -7.96 8.60 -10.00
CA SER A 151 -9.21 8.27 -10.69
C SER A 151 -9.05 7.98 -12.19
N LEU A 152 -7.98 8.50 -12.81
CA LEU A 152 -7.66 8.35 -14.24
C LEU A 152 -6.69 7.19 -14.54
N LEU A 153 -6.31 6.41 -13.52
CA LEU A 153 -5.61 5.15 -13.72
C LEU A 153 -6.48 4.21 -14.56
N GLU A 154 -5.93 3.70 -15.64
CA GLU A 154 -6.53 2.67 -16.47
C GLU A 154 -5.94 1.29 -16.15
N THR A 155 -6.39 0.25 -16.84
CA THR A 155 -5.94 -1.12 -16.56
C THR A 155 -4.44 -1.28 -16.78
N HIS A 156 -3.88 -0.69 -17.85
CA HIS A 156 -2.45 -0.79 -18.14
C HIS A 156 -1.58 -0.10 -17.08
N ASP A 157 -2.01 1.05 -16.56
CA ASP A 157 -1.32 1.74 -15.46
C ASP A 157 -1.33 0.90 -14.18
N ILE A 158 -2.50 0.35 -13.85
CA ILE A 158 -2.69 -0.47 -12.66
C ILE A 158 -1.84 -1.73 -12.73
N ASP A 159 -1.78 -2.38 -13.90
CA ASP A 159 -0.96 -3.57 -14.10
C ASP A 159 0.53 -3.25 -13.95
N ARG A 160 0.97 -2.09 -14.45
CA ARG A 160 2.34 -1.60 -14.27
C ARG A 160 2.67 -1.35 -12.80
N ILE A 161 1.77 -0.71 -12.06
CA ILE A 161 1.92 -0.47 -10.61
C ILE A 161 1.91 -1.81 -9.84
N ARG A 162 1.03 -2.74 -10.19
CA ARG A 162 0.96 -4.08 -9.57
C ARG A 162 2.20 -4.93 -9.82
N ALA A 163 2.94 -4.66 -10.89
CA ALA A 163 4.19 -5.34 -11.19
C ALA A 163 5.36 -4.86 -10.31
N LEU A 164 5.20 -3.75 -9.56
CA LEU A 164 6.20 -3.31 -8.60
C LEU A 164 6.40 -4.37 -7.50
N PRO A 165 7.65 -4.65 -7.09
CA PRO A 165 7.94 -5.67 -6.09
C PRO A 165 7.14 -5.52 -4.80
N GLU A 166 7.01 -4.29 -4.31
CA GLU A 166 6.35 -3.93 -3.05
C GLU A 166 4.83 -4.18 -3.13
N VAL A 167 4.21 -3.78 -4.24
CA VAL A 167 2.78 -3.97 -4.48
C VAL A 167 2.44 -5.45 -4.69
N ASN A 168 3.32 -6.19 -5.35
CA ASN A 168 3.19 -7.63 -5.52
C ASN A 168 3.36 -8.37 -4.17
N GLU A 169 4.33 -7.98 -3.34
CA GLU A 169 4.50 -8.53 -2.00
C GLU A 169 3.24 -8.35 -1.16
N LEU A 170 2.67 -7.14 -1.13
CA LEU A 170 1.41 -6.86 -0.46
C LEU A 170 0.28 -7.75 -0.99
N SER A 171 0.09 -7.80 -2.31
CA SER A 171 -0.96 -8.59 -2.94
C SER A 171 -0.83 -10.09 -2.64
N THR A 172 0.40 -10.60 -2.64
CA THR A 172 0.72 -12.01 -2.33
C THR A 172 0.40 -12.34 -0.88
N PHE A 173 0.78 -11.46 0.06
CA PHE A 173 0.42 -11.63 1.47
C PHE A 173 -1.09 -11.67 1.66
N LEU A 174 -1.83 -10.71 1.08
CA LEU A 174 -3.29 -10.61 1.20
C LEU A 174 -4.00 -11.86 0.66
N LYS A 175 -3.58 -12.38 -0.49
CA LYS A 175 -4.11 -13.63 -1.06
C LYS A 175 -3.87 -14.82 -0.12
N LYS A 176 -2.62 -14.98 0.36
CA LYS A 176 -2.24 -16.08 1.25
C LYS A 176 -3.07 -16.12 2.53
N VAL A 177 -3.29 -14.98 3.19
CA VAL A 177 -4.08 -14.93 4.44
C VAL A 177 -5.56 -15.19 4.21
N GLN A 178 -6.09 -14.82 3.04
CA GLN A 178 -7.48 -15.07 2.66
C GLN A 178 -7.72 -16.54 2.30
N GLU A 179 -6.79 -17.18 1.59
CA GLU A 179 -6.82 -18.60 1.23
C GLU A 179 -6.67 -19.51 2.45
N GLY A 180 -5.75 -19.19 3.38
CA GLY A 180 -5.53 -19.95 4.61
C GLY A 180 -6.78 -20.03 5.52
N HIS A 181 -7.71 -19.08 5.41
CA HIS A 181 -9.01 -19.12 6.08
C HIS A 181 -10.07 -19.95 5.33
N GLY A 182 -10.00 -20.02 4.00
CA GLY A 182 -10.88 -20.87 3.18
C GLY A 182 -10.65 -22.37 3.44
N ALA A 183 -9.41 -22.78 3.65
CA ALA A 183 -9.08 -24.18 3.97
C ALA A 183 -9.58 -24.63 5.36
N ARG A 184 -9.61 -23.71 6.35
CA ARG A 184 -10.06 -24.03 7.72
C ARG A 184 -11.58 -24.05 7.89
N SER A 185 -12.33 -23.36 7.03
CA SER A 185 -13.80 -23.32 7.09
C SER A 185 -14.49 -24.53 6.45
N ASN A 186 -13.82 -25.24 5.53
CA ASN A 186 -14.34 -26.47 4.91
C ASN A 186 -14.00 -27.77 5.68
N GLY A 187 -13.32 -27.68 6.82
CA GLY A 187 -12.90 -28.84 7.63
C GLY A 187 -13.90 -29.32 8.69
N HIS A 188 -15.14 -28.83 8.70
CA HIS A 188 -16.15 -29.15 9.72
C HIS A 188 -17.44 -29.76 9.16
N VAL A 189 -17.34 -30.61 8.14
CA VAL A 189 -18.38 -31.60 7.84
C VAL A 189 -17.74 -32.93 7.49
N LYS A 190 -17.55 -33.77 8.51
CA LYS A 190 -17.88 -35.20 8.49
C LYS A 190 -17.77 -35.76 9.91
N SER A 191 -18.89 -35.60 10.60
CA SER A 191 -19.25 -36.38 11.79
C SER A 191 -19.48 -37.84 11.36
N LEU A 192 -18.82 -38.73 12.08
CA LEU A 192 -19.31 -40.01 12.59
C LEU A 192 -20.47 -40.67 11.81
N THR A 193 -20.13 -41.74 11.09
CA THR A 193 -20.86 -43.03 11.11
C THR A 193 -19.88 -44.12 10.73
#